data_AF-A0A6N9PAT2-F1
#
_entry.id   AF-A0A6N9PAT2-F1
#
_cell.length_a   1.000
_cell.length_b   1.000
_cell.length_c   1.000
_cell.angle_alpha   90.00
_cell.angle_beta   90.00
_cell.angle_gamma   90.00
#
_symmetry.space_group_name_H-M   'P 1'
#
loop_
_entity.id
_entity.type
_entity.pdbx_description
1 polymer ?
#
loop_
_entity_poly.entity_id
_entity_poly.type
_entity_poly.pdbx_seq_one_letter_code
_entity_poly.pdbx_strand_id
1 'polypeptide(L)'
;MYYSSEPGVDYIWFYFIANGVDLLKERRITSGIYGEIPRWLQNLMWFLWESMDVPEREWFQVFCLSERDRMQKVDHSQNNPPYHKVIVVHAEGETICEKVIILESHSSLTMMLHSEYQGGFEIG
;
A
#
# COMPACT_ATOMS: atom_id res chain seq x y z
N MET A 1 38.59 -4.36 15.90
CA MET A 1 38.23 -5.78 15.70
C MET A 1 37.61 -5.85 14.31
N TYR A 2 38.40 -6.23 13.31
CA TYR A 2 37.93 -6.29 11.91
C TYR A 2 37.21 -7.61 11.71
N TYR A 3 35.90 -7.57 11.44
CA TYR A 3 35.18 -8.73 10.91
C TYR A 3 35.48 -8.81 9.41
N SER A 4 36.08 -9.92 9.00
CA SER A 4 36.19 -10.33 7.60
C SER A 4 34.78 -10.65 7.12
N SER A 5 34.20 -9.82 6.25
CA SER A 5 32.90 -10.08 5.62
C SER A 5 33.04 -11.13 4.51
N GLU A 6 32.21 -12.16 4.56
CA GLU A 6 32.02 -13.06 3.42
C GLU A 6 31.28 -12.30 2.30
N PRO A 7 31.71 -12.40 1.03
CA PRO A 7 31.18 -11.61 -0.08
C PRO A 7 29.70 -11.85 -0.42
N GLY A 8 29.00 -12.76 0.28
CA GLY A 8 27.55 -12.99 0.12
C GLY A 8 26.68 -12.28 1.16
N VAL A 9 27.24 -11.91 2.32
CA VAL A 9 26.47 -11.29 3.41
C VAL A 9 26.23 -9.82 3.13
N ASP A 10 27.20 -9.13 2.51
CA ASP A 10 27.06 -7.72 2.14
C ASP A 10 25.94 -7.48 1.11
N TYR A 11 25.71 -8.39 0.15
CA TYR A 11 24.62 -8.21 -0.81
C TYR A 11 23.24 -8.38 -0.20
N ILE A 12 23.06 -9.34 0.71
CA ILE A 12 21.78 -9.55 1.40
C ILE A 12 21.52 -8.38 2.35
N TRP A 13 22.53 -7.92 3.10
CA TRP A 13 22.43 -6.72 3.93
C TRP A 13 22.20 -5.45 3.11
N PHE A 14 22.85 -5.27 1.95
CA PHE A 14 22.55 -4.17 1.03
C PHE A 14 21.14 -4.28 0.46
N TYR A 15 20.64 -5.48 0.16
CA TYR A 15 19.26 -5.67 -0.29
C TYR A 15 18.27 -5.29 0.82
N PHE A 16 18.55 -5.63 2.08
CA PHE A 16 17.74 -5.20 3.23
C PHE A 16 17.87 -3.71 3.53
N ILE A 17 19.01 -3.06 3.26
CA ILE A 17 19.17 -1.60 3.44
C ILE A 17 18.52 -0.83 2.28
N ALA A 18 18.67 -1.31 1.04
CA ALA A 18 18.11 -0.70 -0.15
C ALA A 18 16.59 -0.87 -0.24
N ASN A 19 16.04 -2.00 0.23
CA ASN A 19 14.59 -2.23 0.34
C ASN A 19 14.00 -1.90 1.73
N GLY A 20 14.85 -1.59 2.73
CA GLY A 20 14.46 -1.40 4.13
C GLY A 20 14.14 0.03 4.53
N VAL A 21 14.19 0.99 3.60
CA VAL A 21 13.83 2.39 3.88
C VAL A 21 12.33 2.51 4.24
N ASP A 22 11.49 1.60 3.74
CA ASP A 22 10.05 1.56 4.05
C ASP A 22 9.70 0.96 5.42
N LEU A 23 10.53 0.07 5.98
CA LEU A 23 10.23 -0.59 7.26
C LEU A 23 10.35 0.33 8.47
N LEU A 24 10.95 1.52 8.31
CA LEU A 24 11.06 2.55 9.36
C LEU A 24 9.94 3.59 9.28
N LYS A 25 9.10 3.58 8.24
CA LYS A 25 8.04 4.58 8.08
C LYS A 25 6.87 4.27 8.97
N GLU A 26 6.39 5.30 9.68
CA GLU A 26 5.20 5.17 10.50
C GLU A 26 3.96 4.97 9.62
N ARG A 27 3.20 3.90 9.86
CA ARG A 27 1.91 3.68 9.20
C ARG A 27 0.81 4.41 9.95
N ARG A 28 0.10 5.25 9.24
CA ARG A 28 -1.03 6.04 9.74
C ARG A 28 -2.28 5.72 8.93
N ILE A 29 -3.42 5.88 9.58
CA ILE A 29 -4.74 5.86 8.94
C ILE A 29 -5.48 7.14 9.32
N THR A 30 -6.32 7.66 8.43
CA THR A 30 -7.19 8.79 8.74
C THR A 30 -8.42 8.36 9.54
N SER A 31 -9.17 9.34 10.05
CA SER A 31 -10.45 9.10 10.70
C SER A 31 -11.48 8.48 9.75
N GLY A 32 -11.50 8.86 8.47
CA GLY A 32 -12.36 8.24 7.46
C GLY A 32 -12.05 6.76 7.31
N ILE A 33 -10.78 6.39 7.17
CA ILE A 33 -10.37 4.98 7.11
C ILE A 33 -10.75 4.22 8.37
N TYR A 34 -10.51 4.79 9.55
CA TYR A 34 -10.86 4.15 10.82
C TYR A 34 -12.37 3.93 10.97
N GLY A 35 -13.19 4.85 10.47
CA GLY A 35 -14.65 4.81 10.60
C GLY A 35 -15.37 3.99 9.53
N GLU A 36 -14.85 3.95 8.30
CA GLU A 36 -15.57 3.42 7.13
C GLU A 36 -15.00 2.09 6.63
N ILE A 37 -13.70 1.85 6.79
CA ILE A 37 -13.05 0.65 6.25
C ILE A 37 -12.85 -0.37 7.37
N PRO A 38 -13.36 -1.61 7.25
CA PRO A 38 -13.17 -2.62 8.28
C PRO A 38 -11.69 -3.03 8.39
N ARG A 39 -11.25 -3.35 9.61
CA ARG A 39 -9.82 -3.63 9.91
C ARG A 39 -9.21 -4.71 9.03
N TRP A 40 -9.95 -5.76 8.68
CA TRP A 40 -9.46 -6.82 7.80
C TRP A 40 -9.10 -6.28 6.41
N LEU A 41 -9.88 -5.35 5.88
CA LEU A 41 -9.67 -4.75 4.57
C LEU A 41 -8.52 -3.71 4.61
N GLN A 42 -8.39 -2.98 5.72
CA GLN A 42 -7.21 -2.14 5.97
C GLN A 42 -5.91 -2.98 5.94
N ASN A 43 -5.89 -4.10 6.67
CA ASN A 43 -4.74 -5.00 6.71
C ASN A 43 -4.42 -5.61 5.33
N LEU A 44 -5.46 -5.98 4.58
CA LEU A 44 -5.31 -6.51 3.23
C LEU A 44 -4.68 -5.48 2.28
N MET A 45 -5.10 -4.22 2.32
CA MET A 45 -4.50 -3.16 1.51
C MET A 45 -3.03 -2.91 1.88
N TRP A 46 -2.68 -2.92 3.18
CA TRP A 46 -1.27 -2.85 3.60
C TRP A 46 -0.44 -4.01 3.06
N PHE A 47 -0.95 -5.23 3.16
CA PHE A 47 -0.28 -6.41 2.64
C PHE A 47 -0.10 -6.34 1.10
N LEU A 48 -1.11 -5.86 0.38
CA LEU A 48 -1.02 -5.68 -1.08
C LEU A 48 0.02 -4.63 -1.47
N TRP A 49 0.10 -3.53 -0.72
CA TRP A 49 1.14 -2.51 -0.91
C TRP A 49 2.55 -3.05 -0.63
N GLU A 50 2.74 -3.79 0.46
CA GLU A 50 4.03 -4.42 0.81
C GLU A 50 4.47 -5.45 -0.22
N SER A 51 3.52 -6.18 -0.80
CA SER A 51 3.76 -7.26 -1.77
C SER A 51 3.85 -6.80 -3.23
N MET A 52 3.88 -5.49 -3.48
CA MET A 52 4.12 -4.97 -4.82
C MET A 52 5.49 -5.42 -5.34
N ASP A 53 5.47 -6.08 -6.49
CA ASP A 53 6.66 -6.48 -7.23
C ASP A 53 6.92 -5.45 -8.34
N VAL A 54 7.44 -4.30 -7.95
CA VAL A 54 7.80 -3.18 -8.83
C VAL A 54 9.20 -2.69 -8.47
N PRO A 55 10.01 -2.22 -9.46
CA PRO A 55 11.34 -1.70 -9.17
C PRO A 55 11.33 -0.40 -8.35
N GLU A 56 10.23 0.37 -8.42
CA GLU A 56 10.03 1.59 -7.64
C GLU A 56 8.53 1.77 -7.35
N ARG A 57 8.21 2.19 -6.12
CA ARG A 57 6.84 2.55 -5.73
C ARG A 57 6.63 4.04 -5.93
N GLU A 58 5.52 4.41 -6.55
CA GLU A 58 5.10 5.80 -6.54
C GLU A 58 4.66 6.20 -5.12
N TRP A 59 4.91 7.45 -4.76
CA TRP A 59 4.47 8.03 -3.50
C TRP A 59 2.94 8.08 -3.34
N PHE A 60 2.19 7.80 -4.41
CA PHE A 60 0.74 7.81 -4.49
C PHE A 60 0.22 6.47 -5.01
N GLN A 61 -0.48 5.73 -4.15
CA GLN A 61 -0.98 4.40 -4.45
C GLN A 61 -2.50 4.39 -4.39
N VAL A 62 -3.15 3.76 -5.36
CA VAL A 62 -4.62 3.78 -5.48
C VAL A 62 -5.20 2.40 -5.26
N PHE A 63 -6.25 2.34 -4.43
CA PHE A 63 -7.08 1.16 -4.20
C PHE A 63 -8.54 1.54 -4.50
N CYS A 64 -9.12 0.94 -5.55
CA CYS A 64 -10.54 1.06 -5.83
C CYS A 64 -11.26 -0.18 -5.28
N LEU A 65 -12.06 0.02 -4.23
CA LEU A 65 -12.87 -1.01 -3.59
C LEU A 65 -14.24 -1.05 -4.24
N SER A 66 -14.76 -2.25 -4.52
CA SER A 66 -16.09 -2.44 -5.08
C SER A 66 -16.65 -3.83 -4.78
N GLU A 67 -17.95 -4.02 -4.96
CA GLU A 67 -18.55 -5.34 -4.96
C GLU A 67 -18.37 -6.03 -6.33
N ARG A 68 -18.03 -7.31 -6.32
CA ARG A 68 -18.17 -8.21 -7.47
C ARG A 68 -18.76 -9.53 -7.01
N ASP A 69 -19.93 -9.91 -7.53
CA ASP A 69 -20.59 -11.17 -7.21
C ASP A 69 -20.76 -11.40 -5.69
N ARG A 70 -21.15 -10.35 -4.94
CA ARG A 70 -21.24 -10.34 -3.46
C ARG A 70 -19.92 -10.61 -2.72
N MET A 71 -18.79 -10.45 -3.41
CA MET A 71 -17.45 -10.54 -2.85
C MET A 71 -16.79 -9.16 -2.89
N GLN A 72 -15.83 -8.93 -1.98
CA GLN A 72 -15.04 -7.71 -2.00
C GLN A 72 -14.03 -7.80 -3.15
N LYS A 73 -14.13 -6.88 -4.11
CA LYS A 73 -13.09 -6.61 -5.10
C LYS A 73 -12.17 -5.51 -4.59
N VAL A 74 -10.86 -5.71 -4.74
CA VAL A 74 -9.82 -4.71 -4.51
C VAL A 74 -9.00 -4.57 -5.79
N ASP A 75 -8.98 -3.36 -6.34
CA ASP A 75 -8.30 -3.00 -7.57
C ASP A 75 -7.16 -2.02 -7.22
N HIS A 76 -5.92 -2.50 -7.22
CA HIS A 76 -4.72 -1.78 -6.74
C HIS A 76 -3.82 -1.38 -7.91
N SER A 77 -3.47 -0.09 -8.00
CA SER A 77 -2.65 0.44 -9.09
C SER A 77 -1.71 1.59 -8.71
N GLN A 78 -0.69 1.79 -9.55
CA GLN A 78 0.16 2.98 -9.69
C GLN A 78 0.51 3.22 -11.17
N ASN A 79 0.99 4.42 -11.53
CA ASN A 79 1.22 4.84 -12.91
C ASN A 79 2.63 4.55 -13.43
N ASN A 80 3.68 4.82 -12.66
CA ASN A 80 5.07 4.68 -13.10
C ASN A 80 6.02 4.10 -12.03
N PRO A 81 6.63 2.93 -12.27
CA PRO A 81 6.34 2.00 -13.35
C PRO A 81 4.86 1.53 -13.29
N PRO A 82 4.20 1.24 -14.42
CA PRO A 82 2.82 0.77 -14.40
C PRO A 82 2.68 -0.51 -13.58
N TYR A 83 1.74 -0.51 -12.64
CA TYR A 83 1.36 -1.70 -11.89
C TYR A 83 -0.14 -1.73 -11.69
N HIS A 84 -0.71 -2.92 -11.83
CA HIS A 84 -2.12 -3.19 -11.65
C HIS A 84 -2.33 -4.60 -11.12
N LYS A 85 -3.10 -4.72 -10.04
CA LYS A 85 -3.45 -6.01 -9.46
C LYS A 85 -4.88 -5.98 -8.95
N VAL A 86 -5.67 -6.97 -9.38
CA VAL A 86 -7.05 -7.15 -8.92
C VAL A 86 -7.14 -8.42 -8.11
N ILE A 87 -7.74 -8.33 -6.93
CA ILE A 87 -8.14 -9.50 -6.14
C ILE A 87 -9.64 -9.45 -5.83
N VAL A 88 -10.23 -10.62 -5.65
CA VAL A 88 -11.63 -10.78 -5.23
C VAL A 88 -11.64 -11.77 -4.07
N VAL A 89 -12.14 -11.34 -2.92
CA VAL A 89 -12.09 -12.11 -1.66
C VAL A 89 -13.45 -12.09 -0.97
N HIS A 90 -13.71 -13.12 -0.15
CA HIS A 90 -14.90 -13.10 0.71
C HIS A 90 -14.82 -11.92 1.68
N ALA A 91 -15.89 -11.14 1.75
CA ALA A 91 -16.00 -10.06 2.71
C ALA A 91 -16.39 -10.63 4.09
N GLU A 92 -15.75 -10.14 5.15
CA GLU A 92 -16.28 -10.28 6.50
C GLU A 92 -17.30 -9.15 6.74
N GLY A 93 -18.55 -9.38 6.34
CA GLY A 93 -19.64 -8.40 6.42
C GLY A 93 -20.04 -7.82 5.06
N GLU A 94 -20.54 -6.58 5.07
CA GLU A 94 -20.89 -5.85 3.85
C GLU A 94 -19.63 -5.48 3.05
N THR A 95 -19.75 -5.50 1.71
CA THR A 95 -18.68 -5.04 0.83
C THR A 95 -18.58 -3.51 0.85
N ILE A 96 -17.36 -3.02 0.76
CA ILE A 96 -17.06 -1.60 0.73
C ILE A 96 -16.84 -1.13 -0.71
N CYS A 97 -17.44 0.00 -1.05
CA CYS A 97 -17.37 0.66 -2.35
C CYS A 97 -16.76 2.05 -2.21
N GLU A 98 -15.45 2.12 -1.96
CA GLU A 98 -14.72 3.36 -1.72
C GLU A 98 -13.42 3.41 -2.52
N LYS A 99 -12.91 4.62 -2.75
CA LYS A 99 -11.57 4.83 -3.30
C LYS A 99 -10.63 5.20 -2.15
N VAL A 100 -9.64 4.36 -1.90
CA VAL A 100 -8.62 4.53 -0.86
C VAL A 100 -7.29 4.83 -1.52
N ILE A 101 -6.48 5.68 -0.90
CA ILE A 101 -5.11 5.93 -1.33
C ILE A 101 -4.13 5.68 -0.18
N ILE A 102 -2.90 5.30 -0.52
CA ILE A 102 -1.77 5.34 0.41
C ILE A 102 -0.79 6.39 -0.11
N LEU A 103 -0.55 7.41 0.73
CA LEU A 103 0.43 8.46 0.48
C LEU A 103 1.71 8.16 1.24
N GLU A 104 2.82 8.21 0.53
CA GLU A 104 4.15 8.12 1.09
C GLU A 104 4.76 9.51 1.24
N SER A 105 5.24 9.80 2.45
CA SER A 105 6.05 10.97 2.75
C SER A 105 7.48 10.54 3.12
N HIS A 106 8.30 11.51 3.50
CA HIS A 106 9.65 11.23 3.99
C HIS A 106 9.65 10.33 5.25
N SER A 107 8.64 10.44 6.12
CA SER A 107 8.63 9.78 7.44
C SER A 107 7.43 8.87 7.70
N SER A 108 6.41 8.91 6.86
CA SER A 108 5.17 8.15 7.08
C SER A 108 4.55 7.62 5.80
N LEU A 109 3.78 6.56 5.97
CA LEU A 109 2.81 6.05 5.01
C LEU A 109 1.42 6.29 5.58
N THR A 110 0.55 6.95 4.82
CA THR A 110 -0.79 7.33 5.30
C THR A 110 -1.85 6.76 4.39
N MET A 111 -2.64 5.82 4.91
CA MET A 111 -3.85 5.33 4.25
C MET A 111 -5.00 6.31 4.52
N MET A 112 -5.68 6.74 3.47
CA MET A 112 -6.78 7.70 3.56
C MET A 112 -7.85 7.46 2.50
N LEU A 113 -9.08 7.92 2.75
CA LEU A 113 -10.07 7.97 1.68
C LEU A 113 -9.63 9.00 0.65
N HIS A 114 -9.88 8.72 -0.62
CA HIS A 114 -9.60 9.67 -1.70
C HIS A 114 -10.40 10.97 -1.52
N SER A 115 -11.60 10.90 -0.95
CA SER A 115 -12.42 12.08 -0.63
C SER A 115 -11.79 12.99 0.43
N GLU A 116 -10.91 12.47 1.28
CA GLU A 116 -10.16 13.25 2.28
C GLU A 116 -8.93 13.95 1.66
N TYR A 117 -8.56 13.60 0.42
CA TYR A 117 -7.40 14.17 -0.25
C TYR A 117 -7.70 15.58 -0.77
N GLN A 118 -6.97 16.57 -0.24
CA GLN A 118 -7.10 17.98 -0.62
C GLN A 118 -6.11 18.42 -1.72
N GLY A 119 -5.36 17.48 -2.32
CA GLY A 119 -4.43 17.79 -3.40
C GLY A 119 -5.14 17.87 -4.75
N GLY A 120 -5.09 19.03 -5.40
CA GLY A 120 -5.82 19.32 -6.65
C GLY A 120 -5.26 18.68 -7.92
N PHE A 121 -4.78 17.44 -7.88
CA PHE A 121 -4.46 16.69 -9.09
C PHE A 121 -5.57 15.68 -9.39
N GLU A 122 -6.34 15.95 -10.44
CA GLU A 122 -7.27 15.00 -11.03
C GLU A 122 -6.47 13.80 -11.55
N ILE A 123 -6.59 12.67 -10.86
CA ILE A 123 -6.19 11.38 -11.41
C ILE A 123 -7.25 10.96 -12.42
N GLY A 124 -6.95 11.21 -13.71
CA GLY A 124 -7.71 10.75 -14.86
C GLY A 124 -7.62 9.25 -15.10
#